data_AF-A0A7L4Q0M2-F1
#
_entry.id   AF-A0A7L4Q0M2-F1
#
_cell.length_a   1.000
_cell.length_b   1.000
_cell.length_c   1.000
_cell.angle_alpha   90.00
_cell.angle_beta   90.00
_cell.angle_gamma   90.00
#
_symmetry.space_group_name_H-M   'P 1'
#
loop_
_entity.id
_entity.type
_entity.pdbx_description
1 polymer ?
#
loop_
_entity_poly.entity_id
_entity_poly.type
_entity_poly.pdbx_seq_one_letter_code
_entity_poly.pdbx_strand_id
1 'polypeptide(L)'
;MDPAPPVPESGLSRSLGLAEVTLSGIGIILGAGIYALIGTAAAGAGNAVWLSFAISAVVALFTALSYAELSSMFPQAGAEYEYTVAAVGEFVAFVVGWLIIFSGIVGAAAVALGFAGYLGSLLAVPHILAAGVLIIILSAILIIGIRESALVAGVFTLIEGGGLVLVIIAGLPYLGSVDYFEMPLGAPGLFTSAALVFFAYMGFEEMVKFSEETTEPERTVPKALMLALAVCTVLYILVCVSAVSVVGWEGLAASEAPFAEVAVAAWGPGAAGVLSIIALFATANTVLLMLLASSRISYGMARSGTLPRPLSRVHLTRRTPWVAIIVVGFGAALFLFSGDIGFVANVSNFTLFVTFLVVNAAVIILR
;
A
#
# COMPACT_ATOMS: atom_id res chain seq x y z
N MET A 1 41.18 19.57 -19.13
CA MET A 1 39.80 19.77 -18.67
C MET A 1 39.09 18.49 -19.03
N ASP A 2 38.84 17.63 -18.05
CA ASP A 2 37.98 16.47 -18.27
C ASP A 2 36.57 16.96 -18.67
N PRO A 3 35.91 16.32 -19.64
CA PRO A 3 34.55 16.69 -20.00
C PRO A 3 33.64 16.47 -18.80
N ALA A 4 32.81 17.47 -18.51
CA ALA A 4 31.78 17.36 -17.49
C ALA A 4 30.90 16.12 -17.78
N PRO A 5 30.52 15.35 -16.75
CA PRO A 5 29.66 14.18 -16.96
C PRO A 5 28.35 14.60 -17.64
N PRO A 6 27.80 13.75 -18.52
CA PRO A 6 26.57 14.05 -19.23
C PRO A 6 25.44 14.35 -18.24
N VAL A 7 24.75 15.46 -18.45
CA VAL A 7 23.55 15.83 -17.69
C VAL A 7 22.48 14.77 -17.96
N PRO A 8 21.90 14.11 -16.94
CA PRO A 8 20.81 13.15 -17.16
C PRO A 8 19.61 13.84 -17.81
N GLU A 9 18.97 13.18 -18.78
CA GLU A 9 17.79 13.69 -19.50
C GLU A 9 16.62 14.08 -18.57
N SER A 10 16.57 13.56 -17.33
CA SER A 10 15.51 13.80 -16.36
C SER A 10 15.72 15.01 -15.43
N GLY A 11 16.89 15.66 -15.43
CA GLY A 11 17.17 16.78 -14.51
C GLY A 11 17.15 16.43 -13.01
N LEU A 12 16.98 15.14 -12.65
CA LEU A 12 17.04 14.61 -11.29
C LEU A 12 18.42 14.02 -10.99
N SER A 13 18.89 14.13 -9.74
CA SER A 13 20.16 13.55 -9.33
C SER A 13 19.99 12.07 -8.97
N ARG A 14 20.80 11.20 -9.58
CA ARG A 14 20.89 9.78 -9.19
C ARG A 14 21.66 9.63 -7.89
N SER A 15 20.97 9.66 -6.76
CA SER A 15 21.57 9.61 -5.42
C SER A 15 21.14 8.41 -4.59
N LEU A 16 20.11 7.67 -5.00
CA LEU A 16 19.60 6.53 -4.23
C LEU A 16 20.41 5.27 -4.56
N GLY A 17 20.91 4.58 -3.52
CA GLY A 17 21.56 3.29 -3.62
C GLY A 17 20.60 2.16 -3.24
N LEU A 18 21.14 0.93 -3.17
CA LEU A 18 20.35 -0.27 -2.85
C LEU A 18 19.65 -0.16 -1.49
N ALA A 19 20.33 0.38 -0.48
CA ALA A 19 19.78 0.49 0.87
C ALA A 19 18.62 1.49 0.92
N GLU A 20 18.78 2.67 0.30
CA GLU A 20 17.76 3.71 0.27
C GLU A 20 16.52 3.27 -0.50
N VAL A 21 16.70 2.64 -1.67
CA VAL A 21 15.57 2.12 -2.48
C VAL A 21 14.88 0.97 -1.75
N THR A 22 15.63 0.06 -1.12
CA THR A 22 15.03 -1.04 -0.34
C THR A 22 14.24 -0.49 0.85
N LEU A 23 14.80 0.44 1.63
CA LEU A 23 14.12 1.01 2.78
C LEU A 23 12.87 1.79 2.37
N SER A 24 12.93 2.53 1.26
CA SER A 24 11.77 3.21 0.69
C SER A 24 10.71 2.21 0.24
N GLY A 25 11.12 1.12 -0.41
CA GLY A 25 10.23 0.02 -0.79
C GLY A 25 9.55 -0.66 0.39
N ILE A 26 10.31 -0.93 1.46
CA ILE A 26 9.76 -1.45 2.72
C ILE A 26 8.71 -0.47 3.25
N GLY A 27 8.97 0.83 3.24
CA GLY A 27 8.01 1.84 3.70
C GLY A 27 6.78 2.05 2.82
N ILE A 28 6.84 1.60 1.57
CA ILE A 28 5.69 1.65 0.67
C ILE A 28 4.84 0.38 0.84
N ILE A 29 5.49 -0.78 0.98
CA ILE A 29 4.81 -2.07 1.16
C ILE A 29 4.24 -2.17 2.58
N LEU A 30 5.06 -1.90 3.60
CA LEU A 30 4.62 -1.77 4.98
C LEU A 30 3.68 -0.58 5.04
N GLY A 31 2.41 -0.87 5.26
CA GLY A 31 1.42 0.17 5.33
C GLY A 31 0.15 -0.33 5.98
N ALA A 32 -0.93 0.38 5.68
CA ALA A 32 -2.21 0.14 6.30
C ALA A 32 -2.79 -1.26 6.14
N GLY A 33 -2.44 -2.00 5.08
CA GLY A 33 -3.09 -3.28 4.77
C GLY A 33 -3.00 -4.28 5.92
N ILE A 34 -1.82 -4.44 6.53
CA ILE A 34 -1.65 -5.33 7.68
C ILE A 34 -2.36 -4.80 8.94
N TYR A 35 -2.34 -3.48 9.16
CA TYR A 35 -3.01 -2.84 10.31
C TYR A 35 -4.54 -2.95 10.23
N ALA A 36 -5.10 -2.76 9.03
CA ALA A 36 -6.54 -2.65 8.84
C ALA A 36 -7.22 -4.00 8.53
N LEU A 37 -6.55 -4.91 7.81
CA LEU A 37 -7.20 -6.10 7.24
C LEU A 37 -6.89 -7.40 7.97
N ILE A 38 -5.94 -7.43 8.91
CA ILE A 38 -5.57 -8.68 9.59
C ILE A 38 -6.76 -9.32 10.32
N GLY A 39 -7.61 -8.53 10.97
CA GLY A 39 -8.82 -9.04 11.65
C GLY A 39 -9.82 -9.64 10.66
N THR A 40 -10.09 -8.94 9.56
CA THR A 40 -10.99 -9.42 8.50
C THR A 40 -10.45 -10.70 7.84
N ALA A 41 -9.14 -10.78 7.65
CA ALA A 41 -8.48 -11.96 7.10
C ALA A 41 -8.46 -13.14 8.09
N ALA A 42 -8.26 -12.88 9.39
CA ALA A 42 -8.32 -13.89 10.43
C ALA A 42 -9.73 -14.49 10.56
N ALA A 43 -10.79 -13.70 10.32
CA ALA A 43 -12.16 -14.21 10.28
C ALA A 43 -12.37 -15.29 9.20
N GLY A 44 -11.64 -15.21 8.09
CA GLY A 44 -11.71 -16.19 7.00
C GLY A 44 -10.71 -17.34 7.15
N ALA A 45 -9.47 -17.04 7.49
CA ALA A 45 -8.36 -18.00 7.52
C ALA A 45 -8.14 -18.67 8.90
N GLY A 46 -8.74 -18.14 9.97
CA GLY A 46 -8.47 -18.56 11.34
C GLY A 46 -7.05 -18.21 11.80
N ASN A 47 -6.50 -19.03 12.68
CA ASN A 47 -5.11 -18.89 13.14
C ASN A 47 -4.11 -19.11 12.00
N ALA A 48 -4.52 -19.76 10.91
CA ALA A 48 -3.72 -19.95 9.70
C ALA A 48 -3.61 -18.71 8.79
N VAL A 49 -4.03 -17.52 9.24
CA VAL A 49 -3.92 -16.26 8.47
C VAL A 49 -2.49 -15.95 8.00
N TRP A 50 -1.45 -16.39 8.73
CA TRP A 50 -0.06 -16.26 8.29
C TRP A 50 0.21 -16.99 6.96
N LEU A 51 -0.51 -18.10 6.70
CA LEU A 51 -0.41 -18.88 5.48
C LEU A 51 -1.10 -18.16 4.32
N SER A 52 -2.19 -17.41 4.58
CA SER A 52 -2.78 -16.50 3.59
C SER A 52 -1.78 -15.43 3.15
N PHE A 53 -1.07 -14.80 4.09
CA PHE A 53 -0.02 -13.82 3.77
C PHE A 53 1.14 -14.44 2.98
N ALA A 54 1.51 -15.69 3.28
CA ALA A 54 2.53 -16.42 2.53
C ALA A 54 2.08 -16.71 1.09
N ILE A 55 0.83 -17.14 0.90
CA ILE A 55 0.25 -17.36 -0.44
C ILE A 55 0.23 -16.05 -1.24
N SER A 56 -0.22 -14.95 -0.63
CA SER A 56 -0.23 -13.64 -1.29
C SER A 56 1.18 -13.18 -1.66
N ALA A 57 2.18 -13.42 -0.81
CA ALA A 57 3.58 -13.13 -1.13
C ALA A 57 4.08 -13.90 -2.35
N VAL A 58 3.72 -15.17 -2.50
CA VAL A 58 4.09 -15.97 -3.68
C VAL A 58 3.44 -15.41 -4.94
N VAL A 59 2.19 -14.98 -4.88
CA VAL A 59 1.51 -14.32 -6.02
C VAL A 59 2.18 -12.98 -6.35
N ALA A 60 2.50 -12.18 -5.33
CA ALA A 60 3.19 -10.91 -5.48
C ALA A 60 4.59 -11.11 -6.07
N LEU A 61 5.30 -12.16 -5.66
CA LEU A 61 6.65 -12.50 -6.14
C LEU A 61 6.69 -12.72 -7.65
N PHE A 62 5.72 -13.43 -8.23
CA PHE A 62 5.67 -13.63 -9.68
C PHE A 62 5.53 -12.30 -10.43
N THR A 63 4.68 -11.41 -9.91
CA THR A 63 4.51 -10.08 -10.50
C THR A 63 5.75 -9.21 -10.27
N ALA A 64 6.35 -9.25 -9.08
CA ALA A 64 7.58 -8.52 -8.75
C ALA A 64 8.74 -8.93 -9.66
N LEU A 65 8.85 -10.21 -10.05
CA LEU A 65 9.83 -10.66 -11.04
C LEU A 65 9.60 -10.03 -12.42
N SER A 66 8.35 -9.91 -12.84
CA SER A 66 8.00 -9.19 -14.07
C SER A 66 8.34 -7.69 -14.00
N TYR A 67 8.06 -7.02 -12.88
CA TYR A 67 8.48 -5.64 -12.67
C TYR A 67 10.00 -5.49 -12.60
N ALA A 68 10.71 -6.43 -11.97
CA ALA A 68 12.16 -6.46 -11.92
C ALA A 68 12.76 -6.55 -13.34
N GLU A 69 12.18 -7.36 -14.21
CA GLU A 69 12.63 -7.46 -15.60
C GLU A 69 12.31 -6.18 -16.39
N LEU A 70 11.07 -5.67 -16.32
CA LEU A 70 10.67 -4.47 -17.05
C LEU A 70 11.43 -3.22 -16.61
N SER A 71 11.63 -3.02 -15.31
CA SER A 71 12.40 -1.89 -14.78
C SER A 71 13.88 -1.95 -15.21
N SER A 72 14.41 -3.15 -15.44
CA SER A 72 15.76 -3.31 -15.99
C SER A 72 15.84 -3.01 -17.49
N MET A 73 14.77 -3.30 -18.25
CA MET A 73 14.67 -3.02 -19.69
C MET A 73 14.36 -1.55 -19.99
N PHE A 74 13.51 -0.94 -19.17
CA PHE A 74 13.02 0.43 -19.31
C PHE A 74 13.26 1.19 -18.00
N PRO A 75 14.50 1.64 -17.72
CA PRO A 75 14.88 2.31 -16.47
C PRO A 75 14.43 3.78 -16.42
N GLN A 76 13.23 4.08 -16.90
CA GLN A 76 12.58 5.39 -16.87
C GLN A 76 11.51 5.40 -15.77
N ALA A 77 11.07 6.58 -15.32
CA ALA A 77 10.05 6.69 -14.27
C ALA A 77 8.64 6.20 -14.72
N GLY A 78 8.53 5.79 -15.98
CA GLY A 78 7.40 5.09 -16.55
C GLY A 78 7.10 3.74 -15.94
N ALA A 79 6.11 3.70 -15.06
CA ALA A 79 5.61 2.46 -14.50
C ALA A 79 4.66 1.73 -15.48
N GLU A 80 3.56 1.19 -14.97
CA GLU A 80 2.63 0.29 -15.67
C GLU A 80 2.14 0.82 -17.00
N TYR A 81 1.87 2.13 -17.07
CA TYR A 81 1.40 2.77 -18.29
C TYR A 81 2.43 2.63 -19.42
N GLU A 82 3.69 2.95 -19.17
CA GLU A 82 4.73 2.91 -20.21
C GLU A 82 5.06 1.47 -20.63
N TYR A 83 5.13 0.54 -19.68
CA TYR A 83 5.29 -0.88 -19.98
C TYR A 83 4.15 -1.42 -20.85
N THR A 84 2.92 -1.00 -20.55
CA THR A 84 1.74 -1.42 -21.32
C THR A 84 1.72 -0.78 -22.71
N VAL A 85 2.08 0.51 -22.84
CA VAL A 85 2.18 1.17 -24.15
C VAL A 85 3.20 0.44 -25.03
N ALA A 86 4.38 0.13 -24.47
CA ALA A 86 5.45 -0.54 -25.19
C ALA A 86 5.06 -1.95 -25.70
N ALA A 87 4.30 -2.71 -24.90
CA ALA A 87 3.95 -4.09 -25.25
C ALA A 87 2.65 -4.23 -26.06
N VAL A 88 1.60 -3.52 -25.69
CA VAL A 88 0.22 -3.78 -26.13
C VAL A 88 -0.49 -2.56 -26.72
N GLY A 89 0.14 -1.38 -26.65
CA GLY A 89 -0.35 -0.13 -27.24
C GLY A 89 -1.19 0.74 -26.30
N GLU A 90 -1.51 1.93 -26.79
CA GLU A 90 -2.07 3.04 -25.99
C GLU A 90 -3.46 2.75 -25.40
N PHE A 91 -4.31 2.00 -26.11
CA PHE A 91 -5.66 1.72 -25.62
C PHE A 91 -5.66 0.85 -24.36
N VAL A 92 -4.84 -0.20 -24.33
CA VAL A 92 -4.72 -1.07 -23.15
C VAL A 92 -4.08 -0.30 -22.00
N ALA A 93 -3.05 0.52 -22.29
CA ALA A 93 -2.42 1.38 -21.29
C ALA A 93 -3.40 2.41 -20.70
N PHE A 94 -4.32 2.94 -21.51
CA PHE A 94 -5.40 3.81 -21.05
C PHE A 94 -6.34 3.09 -20.07
N VAL A 95 -6.73 1.85 -20.37
CA VAL A 95 -7.54 1.02 -19.47
C VAL A 95 -6.80 0.76 -18.15
N VAL A 96 -5.51 0.39 -18.23
CA VAL A 96 -4.66 0.20 -17.05
C VAL A 96 -4.56 1.47 -16.21
N GLY A 97 -4.38 2.65 -16.83
CA GLY A 97 -4.37 3.93 -16.13
C GLY A 97 -5.66 4.19 -15.35
N TRP A 98 -6.81 3.88 -15.94
CA TRP A 98 -8.10 3.95 -15.24
C TRP A 98 -8.21 2.96 -14.07
N LEU A 99 -7.75 1.72 -14.26
CA LEU A 99 -7.74 0.72 -13.20
C LEU A 99 -6.87 1.14 -12.03
N ILE A 100 -5.71 1.75 -12.28
CA ILE A 100 -4.82 2.27 -11.22
C ILE A 100 -5.46 3.44 -10.48
N ILE A 101 -6.06 4.40 -11.21
CA ILE A 101 -6.78 5.52 -10.58
C ILE A 101 -7.89 4.98 -9.67
N PHE A 102 -8.71 4.07 -10.18
CA PHE A 102 -9.80 3.46 -9.43
C PHE A 102 -9.30 2.64 -8.24
N SER A 103 -8.24 1.85 -8.42
CA SER A 103 -7.61 1.07 -7.35
C SER A 103 -7.19 1.97 -6.19
N GLY A 104 -6.53 3.10 -6.47
CA GLY A 104 -6.12 4.02 -5.40
C GLY A 104 -7.28 4.80 -4.78
N ILE A 105 -8.37 5.09 -5.52
CA ILE A 105 -9.60 5.67 -4.94
C ILE A 105 -10.23 4.70 -3.93
N VAL A 106 -10.40 3.45 -4.33
CA VAL A 106 -11.03 2.41 -3.51
C VAL A 106 -10.10 2.01 -2.35
N GLY A 107 -8.80 1.88 -2.62
CA GLY A 107 -7.79 1.59 -1.60
C GLY A 107 -7.72 2.67 -0.53
N ALA A 108 -7.76 3.96 -0.92
CA ALA A 108 -7.79 5.07 0.02
C ALA A 108 -9.03 4.99 0.94
N ALA A 109 -10.17 4.58 0.40
CA ALA A 109 -11.39 4.38 1.18
C ALA A 109 -11.27 3.19 2.16
N ALA A 110 -10.76 2.03 1.71
CA ALA A 110 -10.53 0.87 2.57
C ALA A 110 -9.62 1.21 3.75
N VAL A 111 -8.51 1.89 3.47
CA VAL A 111 -7.56 2.27 4.50
C VAL A 111 -8.13 3.33 5.44
N ALA A 112 -8.92 4.29 4.93
CA ALA A 112 -9.58 5.28 5.77
C ALA A 112 -10.60 4.65 6.73
N LEU A 113 -11.28 3.57 6.34
CA LEU A 113 -12.12 2.78 7.25
C LEU A 113 -11.26 2.07 8.32
N GLY A 114 -10.11 1.51 7.93
CA GLY A 114 -9.13 0.98 8.90
C GLY A 114 -8.67 2.01 9.93
N PHE A 115 -8.34 3.22 9.48
CA PHE A 115 -8.03 4.36 10.35
C PHE A 115 -9.17 4.66 11.33
N ALA A 116 -10.42 4.64 10.86
CA ALA A 116 -11.58 4.94 11.69
C ALA A 116 -11.77 3.93 12.83
N GLY A 117 -11.47 2.64 12.61
CA GLY A 117 -11.49 1.62 13.67
C GLY A 117 -10.48 1.92 14.79
N TYR A 118 -9.24 2.27 14.43
CA TYR A 118 -8.22 2.70 15.40
C TYR A 118 -8.54 4.03 16.06
N LEU A 119 -9.22 4.96 15.38
CA LEU A 119 -9.61 6.22 16.00
C LEU A 119 -10.76 6.00 16.99
N GLY A 120 -11.70 5.11 16.64
CA GLY A 120 -12.83 4.71 17.47
C GLY A 120 -12.43 4.08 18.79
N SER A 121 -11.29 3.38 18.85
CA SER A 121 -10.75 2.82 20.08
C SER A 121 -10.21 3.89 21.06
N LEU A 122 -9.87 5.07 20.56
CA LEU A 122 -9.34 6.19 21.36
C LEU A 122 -10.41 7.26 21.66
N LEU A 123 -11.26 7.55 20.67
CA LEU A 123 -12.27 8.60 20.71
C LEU A 123 -13.60 8.03 20.23
N ALA A 124 -14.69 8.29 20.96
CA ALA A 124 -16.03 7.89 20.57
C ALA A 124 -16.55 8.74 19.39
N VAL A 125 -16.09 8.44 18.18
CA VAL A 125 -16.46 9.12 16.93
C VAL A 125 -17.11 8.12 15.97
N PRO A 126 -18.20 8.49 15.26
CA PRO A 126 -18.80 7.62 14.26
C PRO A 126 -17.81 7.21 13.17
N HIS A 127 -17.76 5.92 12.85
CA HIS A 127 -16.75 5.30 11.96
C HIS A 127 -16.67 5.99 10.59
N ILE A 128 -17.80 6.16 9.88
CA ILE A 128 -17.84 6.83 8.56
C ILE A 128 -17.41 8.31 8.65
N LEU A 129 -17.77 8.99 9.75
CA LEU A 129 -17.38 10.39 9.95
C LEU A 129 -15.87 10.52 10.13
N ALA A 130 -15.25 9.65 10.92
CA ALA A 130 -13.81 9.62 11.12
C ALA A 130 -13.05 9.41 9.79
N ALA A 131 -13.45 8.41 9.00
CA ALA A 131 -12.85 8.12 7.70
C ALA A 131 -13.04 9.29 6.70
N GLY A 132 -14.24 9.87 6.65
CA GLY A 132 -14.55 11.00 5.78
C GLY A 132 -13.76 12.27 6.14
N VAL A 133 -13.66 12.57 7.44
CA VAL A 133 -12.86 13.70 7.94
C VAL A 133 -11.39 13.51 7.60
N LEU A 134 -10.84 12.29 7.75
CA LEU A 134 -9.47 12.00 7.32
C LEU A 134 -9.29 12.32 5.83
N ILE A 135 -10.13 11.77 4.94
CA ILE A 135 -10.00 12.01 3.49
C ILE A 135 -10.08 13.50 3.16
N ILE A 136 -10.96 14.26 3.81
CA ILE A 136 -11.07 15.71 3.62
C ILE A 136 -9.79 16.43 4.07
N ILE A 137 -9.27 16.10 5.24
CA ILE A 137 -8.03 16.69 5.79
C ILE A 137 -6.85 16.40 4.87
N LEU A 138 -6.66 15.13 4.50
CA LEU A 138 -5.54 14.72 3.64
C LEU A 138 -5.66 15.33 2.24
N SER A 139 -6.87 15.41 1.69
CA SER A 139 -7.13 16.11 0.42
C SER A 139 -6.78 17.60 0.51
N ALA A 140 -7.13 18.27 1.62
CA ALA A 140 -6.76 19.66 1.87
C ALA A 140 -5.24 19.83 1.97
N ILE A 141 -4.55 18.93 2.69
CA ILE A 141 -3.08 18.91 2.80
C ILE A 141 -2.44 18.77 1.40
N LEU A 142 -2.96 17.87 0.55
CA LEU A 142 -2.49 17.70 -0.83
C LEU A 142 -2.71 18.95 -1.69
N ILE A 143 -3.83 19.67 -1.52
CA ILE A 143 -4.11 20.92 -2.26
C ILE A 143 -3.17 22.04 -1.81
N ILE A 144 -2.97 22.19 -0.50
CA ILE A 144 -2.01 23.13 0.09
C ILE A 144 -0.60 22.84 -0.47
N GLY A 145 -0.30 21.58 -0.75
CA GLY A 145 0.93 21.15 -1.37
C GLY A 145 1.90 20.68 -0.31
N ILE A 146 2.15 19.39 -0.36
CA ILE A 146 3.15 18.71 0.47
C ILE A 146 4.40 18.67 -0.38
N ARG A 147 5.43 19.38 0.06
CA ARG A 147 6.78 19.12 -0.43
C ARG A 147 7.26 17.93 0.36
N GLU A 148 6.85 16.74 -0.08
CA GLU A 148 7.30 15.47 0.49
C GLU A 148 8.83 15.51 0.54
N SER A 149 9.37 15.53 1.75
CA SER A 149 10.79 15.30 1.97
C SER A 149 10.94 13.81 2.17
N ALA A 150 11.83 13.15 1.44
CA ALA A 150 12.11 11.72 1.60
C ALA A 150 12.39 11.34 3.08
N LEU A 151 12.89 12.29 3.88
CA LEU A 151 13.08 12.14 5.31
C LEU A 151 11.76 11.95 6.09
N VAL A 152 10.70 12.66 5.73
CA VAL A 152 9.40 12.57 6.42
C VAL A 152 8.74 11.21 6.14
N ALA A 153 8.74 10.78 4.88
CA ALA A 153 8.26 9.44 4.50
C ALA A 153 9.06 8.32 5.19
N GLY A 154 10.39 8.48 5.27
CA GLY A 154 11.26 7.57 6.01
C GLY A 154 10.95 7.50 7.51
N VAL A 155 10.59 8.63 8.14
CA VAL A 155 10.17 8.65 9.55
C VAL A 155 8.85 7.91 9.74
N PHE A 156 7.85 8.11 8.87
CA PHE A 156 6.60 7.35 8.94
C PHE A 156 6.85 5.86 8.80
N THR A 157 7.63 5.45 7.81
CA THR A 157 8.06 4.05 7.62
C THR A 157 8.65 3.43 8.89
N LEU A 158 9.53 4.17 9.58
CA LEU A 158 10.14 3.69 10.82
C LEU A 158 9.12 3.56 11.97
N ILE A 159 8.18 4.48 12.08
CA ILE A 159 7.08 4.41 13.06
C ILE A 159 6.20 3.19 12.78
N GLU A 160 5.83 3.00 11.51
CA GLU A 160 4.98 1.90 11.04
C GLU A 160 5.64 0.53 11.27
N GLY A 161 6.90 0.39 10.84
CA GLY A 161 7.69 -0.82 11.09
C GLY A 161 7.93 -1.07 12.58
N GLY A 162 8.15 0.00 13.36
CA GLY A 162 8.29 -0.07 14.81
C GLY A 162 7.04 -0.65 15.49
N GLY A 163 5.83 -0.24 15.07
CA GLY A 163 4.58 -0.81 15.56
C GLY A 163 4.45 -2.30 15.30
N LEU A 164 4.84 -2.76 14.10
CA LEU A 164 4.85 -4.19 13.78
C LEU A 164 5.85 -4.97 14.63
N VAL A 165 7.04 -4.42 14.86
CA VAL A 165 8.03 -5.02 15.77
C VAL A 165 7.49 -5.11 17.20
N LEU A 166 6.76 -4.09 17.67
CA LEU A 166 6.08 -4.14 18.98
C LEU A 166 5.04 -5.27 19.05
N VAL A 167 4.22 -5.45 18.01
CA VAL A 167 3.27 -6.58 17.92
C VAL A 167 4.03 -7.92 17.97
N ILE A 168 5.14 -8.03 17.25
CA ILE A 168 5.97 -9.25 17.26
C ILE A 168 6.45 -9.54 18.69
N ILE A 169 7.01 -8.54 19.38
CA ILE A 169 7.51 -8.65 20.76
C ILE A 169 6.38 -9.02 21.72
N ALA A 170 5.20 -8.41 21.57
CA ALA A 170 4.02 -8.71 22.39
C ALA A 170 3.61 -10.19 22.29
N GLY A 171 3.77 -10.82 21.12
CA GLY A 171 3.44 -12.22 20.90
C GLY A 171 4.46 -13.24 21.36
N LEU A 172 5.73 -12.86 21.58
CA LEU A 172 6.79 -13.82 21.95
C LEU A 172 6.46 -14.69 23.17
N PRO A 173 5.89 -14.17 24.28
CA PRO A 173 5.54 -14.99 25.44
C PRO A 173 4.39 -15.97 25.20
N TYR A 174 3.61 -15.74 24.15
CA TYR A 174 2.38 -16.49 23.85
C TYR A 174 2.58 -17.53 22.74
N LEU A 175 3.77 -17.64 22.16
CA LEU A 175 4.01 -18.58 21.07
C LEU A 175 3.69 -20.03 21.49
N GLY A 176 2.80 -20.67 20.72
CA GLY A 176 2.32 -22.02 20.96
C GLY A 176 1.04 -22.10 21.80
N SER A 177 0.40 -20.96 22.09
CA SER A 177 -0.90 -20.89 22.77
C SER A 177 -2.08 -21.35 21.91
N VAL A 178 -1.94 -21.31 20.58
CA VAL A 178 -2.99 -21.63 19.61
C VAL A 178 -2.53 -22.69 18.61
N ASP A 179 -3.49 -23.36 17.97
CA ASP A 179 -3.21 -24.17 16.78
C ASP A 179 -3.08 -23.25 15.55
N TYR A 180 -1.84 -23.02 15.11
CA TYR A 180 -1.54 -22.15 13.95
C TYR A 180 -2.09 -22.66 12.61
N PHE A 181 -2.63 -23.87 12.56
CA PHE A 181 -3.25 -24.44 11.37
C PHE A 181 -4.78 -24.53 11.48
N GLU A 182 -5.36 -23.97 12.54
CA GLU A 182 -6.81 -23.88 12.66
C GLU A 182 -7.40 -23.00 11.55
N MET A 183 -8.26 -23.63 10.74
CA MET A 183 -8.94 -23.02 9.60
C MET A 183 -10.46 -23.21 9.75
N PRO A 184 -11.20 -22.28 10.39
CA PRO A 184 -12.62 -22.45 10.69
C PRO A 184 -13.48 -22.62 9.43
N LEU A 185 -13.06 -21.99 8.32
CA LEU A 185 -13.72 -22.11 7.00
C LEU A 185 -12.94 -23.01 6.02
N GLY A 186 -11.95 -23.75 6.52
CA GLY A 186 -11.07 -24.61 5.70
C GLY A 186 -10.28 -23.86 4.62
N ALA A 187 -9.84 -24.61 3.61
CA ALA A 187 -9.06 -24.06 2.49
C ALA A 187 -9.75 -22.90 1.74
N PRO A 188 -11.08 -22.91 1.50
CA PRO A 188 -11.74 -21.76 0.87
C PRO A 188 -11.57 -20.45 1.64
N GLY A 189 -11.68 -20.48 2.97
CA GLY A 189 -11.45 -19.32 3.83
C GLY A 189 -10.01 -18.82 3.77
N LEU A 190 -9.05 -19.74 3.72
CA LEU A 190 -7.63 -19.44 3.56
C LEU A 190 -7.33 -18.70 2.24
N PHE A 191 -7.83 -19.20 1.12
CA PHE A 191 -7.58 -18.60 -0.21
C PHE A 191 -8.31 -17.29 -0.42
N THR A 192 -9.55 -17.15 0.06
CA THR A 192 -10.28 -15.88 0.01
C THR A 192 -9.59 -14.81 0.88
N SER A 193 -9.06 -15.20 2.04
CA SER A 193 -8.25 -14.31 2.87
C SER A 193 -6.91 -13.96 2.22
N ALA A 194 -6.28 -14.89 1.48
CA ALA A 194 -5.09 -14.59 0.69
C ALA A 194 -5.37 -13.53 -0.40
N ALA A 195 -6.51 -13.65 -1.10
CA ALA A 195 -6.92 -12.63 -2.06
C ALA A 195 -7.14 -11.27 -1.39
N LEU A 196 -7.69 -11.24 -0.17
CA LEU A 196 -7.88 -10.01 0.59
C LEU A 196 -6.56 -9.38 1.04
N VAL A 197 -5.69 -10.14 1.72
CA VAL A 197 -4.43 -9.62 2.28
C VAL A 197 -3.37 -9.34 1.23
N PHE A 198 -3.61 -9.70 -0.02
CA PHE A 198 -2.82 -9.18 -1.15
C PHE A 198 -2.75 -7.64 -1.12
N PHE A 199 -3.80 -6.99 -0.61
CA PHE A 199 -3.83 -5.54 -0.41
C PHE A 199 -2.64 -5.03 0.43
N ALA A 200 -2.16 -5.81 1.41
CA ALA A 200 -1.02 -5.44 2.23
C ALA A 200 0.34 -5.49 1.49
N TYR A 201 0.38 -6.13 0.32
CA TYR A 201 1.55 -6.13 -0.56
C TYR A 201 1.49 -5.03 -1.63
N MET A 202 0.39 -4.28 -1.72
CA MET A 202 0.26 -3.18 -2.66
C MET A 202 1.38 -2.15 -2.44
N GLY A 203 1.94 -1.64 -3.53
CA GLY A 203 2.96 -0.60 -3.52
C GLY A 203 4.38 -1.08 -3.86
N PHE A 204 4.65 -2.40 -3.94
CA PHE A 204 5.94 -2.87 -4.46
C PHE A 204 6.19 -2.35 -5.89
N GLU A 205 5.13 -2.18 -6.67
CA GLU A 205 5.16 -1.65 -8.02
C GLU A 205 5.62 -0.18 -8.08
N GLU A 206 5.37 0.60 -7.02
CA GLU A 206 5.80 1.99 -6.94
C GLU A 206 7.32 2.12 -6.83
N MET A 207 8.02 1.05 -6.42
CA MET A 207 9.48 1.05 -6.30
C MET A 207 10.17 1.33 -7.64
N VAL A 208 9.57 0.94 -8.76
CA VAL A 208 10.19 1.15 -10.09
C VAL A 208 10.21 2.63 -10.49
N LYS A 209 9.38 3.47 -9.86
CA LYS A 209 9.33 4.91 -10.13
C LYS A 209 10.57 5.65 -9.60
N PHE A 210 11.32 5.05 -8.68
CA PHE A 210 12.60 5.60 -8.22
C PHE A 210 13.76 5.33 -9.19
N SER A 211 13.53 4.67 -10.34
CA SER A 211 14.59 4.31 -11.29
C SER A 211 15.42 5.52 -11.74
N GLU A 212 14.79 6.67 -11.98
CA GLU A 212 15.50 7.88 -12.43
C GLU A 212 16.39 8.53 -11.37
N GLU A 213 16.10 8.28 -10.08
CA GLU A 213 16.83 8.79 -8.92
C GLU A 213 17.82 7.74 -8.37
N THR A 214 17.83 6.54 -8.93
CA THR A 214 18.63 5.40 -8.47
C THR A 214 19.96 5.29 -9.23
N THR A 215 21.00 4.89 -8.52
CA THR A 215 22.33 4.58 -9.10
C THR A 215 22.31 3.16 -9.66
N GLU A 216 22.71 2.99 -10.93
CA GLU A 216 22.60 1.71 -11.67
C GLU A 216 21.19 1.09 -11.56
N PRO A 217 20.13 1.81 -11.98
CA PRO A 217 18.74 1.40 -11.75
C PRO A 217 18.43 0.02 -12.30
N GLU A 218 19.06 -0.37 -13.41
CA GLU A 218 18.88 -1.66 -14.09
C GLU A 218 19.26 -2.86 -13.21
N ARG A 219 20.06 -2.63 -12.16
CA ARG A 219 20.50 -3.67 -11.21
C ARG A 219 19.99 -3.41 -9.80
N THR A 220 19.93 -2.16 -9.40
CA THR A 220 19.60 -1.76 -8.02
C THR A 220 18.12 -1.88 -7.74
N VAL A 221 17.26 -1.40 -8.65
CA VAL A 221 15.79 -1.45 -8.47
C VAL A 221 15.28 -2.90 -8.39
N PRO A 222 15.66 -3.82 -9.31
CA PRO A 222 15.28 -5.23 -9.20
C PRO A 222 15.67 -5.88 -7.87
N LYS A 223 16.91 -5.65 -7.40
CA LYS A 223 17.40 -6.21 -6.14
C LYS A 223 16.66 -5.63 -4.94
N ALA A 224 16.44 -4.32 -4.94
CA ALA A 224 15.71 -3.63 -3.89
C ALA A 224 14.27 -4.13 -3.78
N LEU A 225 13.59 -4.32 -4.92
CA LEU A 225 12.23 -4.84 -5.00
C LEU A 225 12.12 -6.22 -4.33
N MET A 226 13.02 -7.14 -4.69
CA MET A 226 13.03 -8.49 -4.13
C MET A 226 13.34 -8.50 -2.63
N LEU A 227 14.29 -7.66 -2.19
CA LEU A 227 14.67 -7.55 -0.78
C LEU A 227 13.54 -6.94 0.06
N ALA A 228 12.91 -5.86 -0.42
CA ALA A 228 11.80 -5.22 0.26
C ALA A 228 10.60 -6.18 0.39
N LEU A 229 10.23 -6.88 -0.68
CA LEU A 229 9.15 -7.87 -0.66
C LEU A 229 9.44 -9.00 0.33
N ALA A 230 10.67 -9.53 0.34
CA ALA A 230 11.06 -10.60 1.25
C ALA A 230 11.01 -10.15 2.72
N VAL A 231 11.55 -8.96 3.04
CA VAL A 231 11.53 -8.41 4.40
C VAL A 231 10.10 -8.18 4.87
N CYS A 232 9.24 -7.56 4.05
CA CYS A 232 7.85 -7.30 4.41
C CYS A 232 7.07 -8.61 4.60
N THR A 233 7.30 -9.62 3.75
CA THR A 233 6.69 -10.95 3.89
C THR A 233 7.04 -11.59 5.22
N VAL A 234 8.32 -11.58 5.60
CA VAL A 234 8.76 -12.14 6.89
C VAL A 234 8.12 -11.38 8.05
N LEU A 235 8.10 -10.04 8.01
CA LEU A 235 7.45 -9.23 9.05
C LEU A 235 5.95 -9.54 9.15
N TYR A 236 5.24 -9.63 8.03
CA TYR A 236 3.80 -9.93 8.03
C TYR A 236 3.49 -11.31 8.60
N ILE A 237 4.27 -12.34 8.24
CA ILE A 237 4.11 -13.69 8.80
C ILE A 237 4.34 -13.66 10.32
N LEU A 238 5.41 -13.01 10.78
CA LEU A 238 5.71 -12.90 12.21
C LEU A 238 4.62 -12.14 12.97
N VAL A 239 4.12 -11.04 12.41
CA VAL A 239 3.01 -10.26 12.98
C VAL A 239 1.75 -11.11 13.07
N CYS A 240 1.42 -11.87 12.03
CA CYS A 240 0.26 -12.77 12.04
C CYS A 240 0.36 -13.81 13.16
N VAL A 241 1.49 -14.53 13.22
CA VAL A 241 1.76 -15.55 14.24
C VAL A 241 1.70 -14.94 15.65
N SER A 242 2.32 -13.78 15.86
CA SER A 242 2.29 -13.09 17.15
C SER A 242 0.89 -12.62 17.53
N ALA A 243 0.14 -12.01 16.60
CA ALA A 243 -1.19 -11.49 16.89
C ALA A 243 -2.17 -12.61 17.27
N VAL A 244 -2.22 -13.70 16.51
CA VAL A 244 -3.10 -14.85 16.83
C VAL A 244 -2.68 -15.55 18.12
N SER A 245 -1.38 -15.57 18.44
CA SER A 245 -0.90 -16.15 19.70
C SER A 245 -1.42 -15.40 20.93
N VAL A 246 -1.57 -14.07 20.84
CA VAL A 246 -1.99 -13.25 21.97
C VAL A 246 -3.49 -13.28 22.19
N VAL A 247 -4.29 -13.10 21.12
CA VAL A 247 -5.76 -12.88 21.25
C VAL A 247 -6.62 -13.91 20.51
N GLY A 248 -6.02 -14.87 19.80
CA GLY A 248 -6.74 -15.81 18.94
C GLY A 248 -7.31 -15.16 17.68
N TRP A 249 -7.70 -15.97 16.70
CA TRP A 249 -8.30 -15.45 15.46
C TRP A 249 -9.67 -14.83 15.70
N GLU A 250 -10.44 -15.31 16.68
CA GLU A 250 -11.74 -14.76 17.05
C GLU A 250 -11.61 -13.36 17.63
N GLY A 251 -10.62 -13.14 18.49
CA GLY A 251 -10.31 -11.83 19.05
C GLY A 251 -9.90 -10.83 17.98
N LEU A 252 -9.07 -11.26 17.02
CA LEU A 252 -8.71 -10.42 15.87
C LEU A 252 -9.91 -10.13 14.97
N ALA A 253 -10.74 -11.12 14.69
CA ALA A 253 -11.92 -11.00 13.82
C ALA A 253 -13.00 -10.07 14.39
N ALA A 254 -13.11 -10.02 15.72
CA ALA A 254 -14.07 -9.16 16.42
C ALA A 254 -13.58 -7.71 16.63
N SER A 255 -12.30 -7.43 16.39
CA SER A 255 -11.68 -6.14 16.72
C SER A 255 -11.61 -5.21 15.50
N GLU A 256 -12.09 -3.97 15.65
CA GLU A 256 -11.86 -2.88 14.69
C GLU A 256 -10.45 -2.28 14.81
N ALA A 257 -9.70 -2.62 15.85
CA ALA A 257 -8.34 -2.15 16.10
C ALA A 257 -7.45 -3.33 16.57
N PRO A 258 -7.18 -4.33 15.72
CA PRO A 258 -6.64 -5.63 16.16
C PRO A 258 -5.33 -5.52 16.94
N PHE A 259 -4.41 -4.65 16.52
CA PHE A 259 -3.15 -4.47 17.23
C PHE A 259 -3.28 -3.69 18.54
N ALA A 260 -4.29 -2.83 18.68
CA ALA A 260 -4.58 -2.22 19.98
C ALA A 260 -5.03 -3.31 20.97
N GLU A 261 -5.85 -4.26 20.51
CA GLU A 261 -6.29 -5.40 21.32
C GLU A 261 -5.13 -6.31 21.72
N VAL A 262 -4.23 -6.62 20.77
CA VAL A 262 -2.98 -7.35 21.06
C VAL A 262 -2.15 -6.65 22.13
N ALA A 263 -2.00 -5.32 22.04
CA ALA A 263 -1.25 -4.55 23.04
C ALA A 263 -1.91 -4.61 24.43
N VAL A 264 -3.25 -4.53 24.50
CA VAL A 264 -4.00 -4.61 25.76
C VAL A 264 -3.86 -5.98 26.40
N ALA A 265 -4.00 -7.04 25.61
CA ALA A 265 -3.85 -8.40 26.09
C ALA A 265 -2.42 -8.70 26.56
N ALA A 266 -1.40 -8.18 25.86
CA ALA A 266 -0.01 -8.44 26.21
C ALA A 266 0.52 -7.58 27.37
N TRP A 267 0.14 -6.30 27.44
CA TRP A 267 0.77 -5.31 28.33
C TRP A 267 -0.21 -4.51 29.19
N GLY A 268 -1.50 -4.80 29.10
CA GLY A 268 -2.57 -4.17 29.89
C GLY A 268 -3.19 -2.93 29.24
N PRO A 269 -4.25 -2.36 29.87
CA PRO A 269 -5.14 -1.37 29.23
C PRO A 269 -4.44 -0.09 28.73
N GLY A 270 -3.34 0.33 29.38
CA GLY A 270 -2.60 1.53 28.98
C GLY A 270 -1.84 1.39 27.66
N ALA A 271 -1.64 0.17 27.16
CA ALA A 271 -0.83 -0.09 25.97
C ALA A 271 -1.58 0.10 24.64
N ALA A 272 -2.93 0.09 24.65
CA ALA A 272 -3.76 0.34 23.47
C ALA A 272 -3.38 1.65 22.75
N GLY A 273 -3.12 2.70 23.54
CA GLY A 273 -2.84 4.04 23.01
C GLY A 273 -1.63 4.07 22.09
N VAL A 274 -0.56 3.36 22.43
CA VAL A 274 0.68 3.37 21.65
C VAL A 274 0.47 2.76 20.27
N LEU A 275 -0.08 1.54 20.20
CA LEU A 275 -0.29 0.89 18.90
C LEU A 275 -1.42 1.51 18.10
N SER A 276 -2.45 2.08 18.75
CA SER A 276 -3.48 2.84 18.06
C SER A 276 -2.92 4.09 17.41
N ILE A 277 -2.07 4.86 18.12
CA ILE A 277 -1.43 6.06 17.54
C ILE A 277 -0.54 5.68 16.36
N ILE A 278 0.27 4.62 16.50
CA ILE A 278 1.12 4.13 15.40
C ILE A 278 0.26 3.74 14.18
N ALA A 279 -0.81 2.97 14.40
CA ALA A 279 -1.72 2.56 13.35
C ALA A 279 -2.43 3.75 12.68
N LEU A 280 -2.80 4.79 13.44
CA LEU A 280 -3.39 6.01 12.89
C LEU A 280 -2.41 6.75 11.98
N PHE A 281 -1.14 6.85 12.36
CA PHE A 281 -0.12 7.43 11.48
C PHE A 281 0.10 6.57 10.23
N ALA A 282 0.18 5.24 10.39
CA ALA A 282 0.35 4.29 9.29
C ALA A 282 -0.75 4.40 8.24
N THR A 283 -1.99 4.34 8.72
CA THR A 283 -3.18 4.38 7.88
C THR A 283 -3.35 5.76 7.24
N ALA A 284 -3.15 6.86 7.98
CA ALA A 284 -3.21 8.21 7.42
C ALA A 284 -2.17 8.45 6.32
N ASN A 285 -0.92 8.01 6.55
CA ASN A 285 0.15 8.10 5.55
C ASN A 285 -0.21 7.29 4.29
N THR A 286 -0.70 6.06 4.45
CA THR A 286 -1.13 5.23 3.32
C THR A 286 -2.28 5.89 2.53
N VAL A 287 -3.31 6.43 3.18
CA VAL A 287 -4.39 7.17 2.48
C VAL A 287 -3.81 8.36 1.71
N LEU A 288 -2.90 9.11 2.33
CA LEU A 288 -2.29 10.28 1.72
C LEU A 288 -1.55 9.93 0.42
N LEU A 289 -0.74 8.87 0.44
CA LEU A 289 0.01 8.38 -0.71
C LEU A 289 -0.91 7.87 -1.82
N MET A 290 -1.97 7.13 -1.49
CA MET A 290 -2.95 6.67 -2.47
C MET A 290 -3.70 7.84 -3.14
N LEU A 291 -4.17 8.81 -2.36
CA LEU A 291 -4.81 10.02 -2.90
C LEU A 291 -3.85 10.82 -3.78
N LEU A 292 -2.58 10.95 -3.38
CA LEU A 292 -1.54 11.64 -4.14
C LEU A 292 -1.28 10.95 -5.49
N ALA A 293 -1.05 9.63 -5.48
CA ALA A 293 -0.74 8.84 -6.65
C ALA A 293 -1.91 8.88 -7.66
N SER A 294 -3.14 8.56 -7.23
CA SER A 294 -4.32 8.60 -8.10
C SER A 294 -4.59 9.98 -8.68
N SER A 295 -4.38 11.04 -7.90
CA SER A 295 -4.57 12.43 -8.37
C SER A 295 -3.52 12.83 -9.41
N ARG A 296 -2.25 12.42 -9.22
CA ARG A 296 -1.16 12.72 -10.18
C ARG A 296 -1.34 11.97 -11.50
N ILE A 297 -1.74 10.70 -11.45
CA ILE A 297 -2.04 9.91 -12.67
C ILE A 297 -3.23 10.53 -13.41
N SER A 298 -4.31 10.87 -12.69
CA SER A 298 -5.48 11.56 -13.26
C SER A 298 -5.10 12.88 -13.94
N TYR A 299 -4.24 13.68 -13.30
CA TYR A 299 -3.71 14.92 -13.87
C TYR A 299 -2.87 14.67 -15.14
N GLY A 300 -1.95 13.70 -15.09
CA GLY A 300 -1.09 13.33 -16.22
C GLY A 300 -1.90 12.91 -17.45
N MET A 301 -2.86 12.01 -17.26
CA MET A 301 -3.77 11.56 -18.32
C MET A 301 -4.64 12.70 -18.87
N ALA A 302 -5.13 13.60 -18.01
CA ALA A 302 -5.90 14.77 -18.45
C ALA A 302 -5.06 15.77 -19.27
N ARG A 303 -3.77 15.91 -18.94
CA ARG A 303 -2.83 16.73 -19.72
C ARG A 303 -2.52 16.11 -21.08
N SER A 304 -2.46 14.78 -21.15
CA SER A 304 -2.31 14.04 -22.41
C SER A 304 -3.60 13.94 -23.23
N GLY A 305 -4.71 14.51 -22.75
CA GLY A 305 -5.98 14.57 -23.47
C GLY A 305 -6.85 13.32 -23.38
N THR A 306 -6.47 12.32 -22.58
CA THR A 306 -7.21 11.07 -22.42
C THR A 306 -8.30 11.13 -21.35
N LEU A 307 -8.19 12.07 -20.39
CA LEU A 307 -9.21 12.38 -19.39
C LEU A 307 -9.80 13.79 -19.57
N PRO A 308 -10.97 14.09 -18.97
CA PRO A 308 -11.58 15.41 -19.04
C PRO A 308 -10.62 16.53 -18.63
N ARG A 309 -10.49 17.54 -19.51
CA ARG A 309 -9.59 18.70 -19.33
C ARG A 309 -9.66 19.40 -17.97
N PRO A 310 -10.79 19.47 -17.24
CA PRO A 310 -10.79 20.08 -15.91
C PRO A 310 -9.82 19.45 -14.92
N LEU A 311 -9.51 18.14 -15.05
CA LEU A 311 -8.57 17.43 -14.18
C LEU A 311 -7.11 17.87 -14.37
N SER A 312 -6.78 18.51 -15.51
CA SER A 312 -5.44 19.07 -15.74
C SER A 312 -5.25 20.48 -15.15
N ARG A 313 -6.24 21.01 -14.40
CA ARG A 313 -6.12 22.31 -13.74
C ARG A 313 -5.21 22.23 -12.52
N VAL A 314 -4.23 23.13 -12.46
CA VAL A 314 -3.31 23.28 -11.33
C VAL A 314 -3.56 24.56 -10.55
N HIS A 315 -3.28 24.54 -9.26
CA HIS A 315 -3.38 25.72 -8.40
C HIS A 315 -2.29 26.72 -8.75
N LEU A 316 -2.66 27.99 -8.98
CA LEU A 316 -1.76 29.01 -9.54
C LEU A 316 -0.49 29.24 -8.70
N THR A 317 -0.60 29.21 -7.37
CA THR A 317 0.53 29.45 -6.45
C THR A 317 1.19 28.18 -5.93
N ARG A 318 0.46 27.07 -5.83
CA ARG A 318 0.94 25.82 -5.21
C ARG A 318 1.39 24.77 -6.25
N ARG A 319 0.99 24.95 -7.52
CA ARG A 319 1.26 24.03 -8.64
C ARG A 319 0.76 22.60 -8.38
N THR A 320 -0.29 22.45 -7.57
CA THR A 320 -0.94 21.17 -7.24
C THR A 320 -2.19 20.94 -8.11
N PRO A 321 -2.48 19.70 -8.55
CA PRO A 321 -3.64 19.41 -9.39
C PRO A 321 -4.95 19.33 -8.58
N TRP A 322 -5.40 20.47 -8.06
CA TRP A 322 -6.48 20.53 -7.06
C TRP A 322 -7.82 19.92 -7.53
N VAL A 323 -8.16 20.01 -8.82
CA VAL A 323 -9.40 19.40 -9.33
C VAL A 323 -9.32 17.88 -9.30
N ALA A 324 -8.17 17.32 -9.69
CA ALA A 324 -7.95 15.87 -9.62
C ALA A 324 -8.02 15.39 -8.16
N ILE A 325 -7.41 16.13 -7.24
CA ILE A 325 -7.45 15.81 -5.80
C ILE A 325 -8.89 15.79 -5.27
N ILE A 326 -9.71 16.79 -5.60
CA ILE A 326 -11.12 16.83 -5.17
C ILE A 326 -11.90 15.66 -5.76
N VAL A 327 -11.72 15.33 -7.05
CA VAL A 327 -12.45 14.23 -7.70
C VAL A 327 -12.06 12.88 -7.11
N VAL A 328 -10.77 12.63 -6.91
CA VAL A 328 -10.25 11.40 -6.29
C VAL A 328 -10.72 11.29 -4.83
N GLY A 329 -10.59 12.36 -4.04
CA GLY A 329 -11.03 12.39 -2.64
C GLY A 329 -12.55 12.22 -2.51
N PHE A 330 -13.34 12.84 -3.39
CA PHE A 330 -14.78 12.62 -3.45
C PHE A 330 -15.12 11.18 -3.83
N GLY A 331 -14.43 10.60 -4.82
CA GLY A 331 -14.57 9.19 -5.17
C GLY A 331 -14.30 8.28 -3.96
N ALA A 332 -13.22 8.53 -3.22
CA ALA A 332 -12.87 7.73 -2.05
C ALA A 332 -13.95 7.88 -0.94
N ALA A 333 -14.46 9.09 -0.73
CA ALA A 333 -15.54 9.35 0.22
C ALA A 333 -16.85 8.62 -0.15
N LEU A 334 -17.17 8.43 -1.43
CA LEU A 334 -18.33 7.65 -1.86
C LEU A 334 -18.21 6.17 -1.49
N PHE A 335 -17.01 5.59 -1.54
CA PHE A 335 -16.78 4.20 -1.19
C PHE A 335 -16.84 3.93 0.32
N LEU A 336 -16.83 4.95 1.17
CA LEU A 336 -17.02 4.79 2.62
C LEU A 336 -18.40 4.23 2.98
N PHE A 337 -19.42 4.48 2.15
CA PHE A 337 -20.80 4.03 2.39
C PHE A 337 -21.03 2.57 2.00
N SER A 338 -20.02 1.87 1.49
CA SER A 338 -20.09 0.43 1.21
C SER A 338 -20.14 -0.43 2.48
N GLY A 339 -19.70 0.10 3.64
CA GLY A 339 -19.86 -0.47 4.97
C GLY A 339 -18.90 -1.63 5.33
N ASP A 340 -18.25 -2.27 4.37
CA ASP A 340 -17.38 -3.43 4.59
C ASP A 340 -15.97 -3.16 4.02
N ILE A 341 -14.98 -3.04 4.92
CA ILE A 341 -13.58 -2.81 4.56
C ILE A 341 -13.01 -3.93 3.67
N GLY A 342 -13.42 -5.18 3.89
CA GLY A 342 -13.01 -6.34 3.12
C GLY A 342 -13.57 -6.32 1.70
N PHE A 343 -14.82 -5.89 1.54
CA PHE A 343 -15.40 -5.67 0.21
C PHE A 343 -14.63 -4.60 -0.57
N VAL A 344 -14.39 -3.43 0.06
CA VAL A 344 -13.66 -2.32 -0.58
C VAL A 344 -12.24 -2.74 -0.96
N ALA A 345 -11.52 -3.40 -0.06
CA ALA A 345 -10.18 -3.91 -0.34
C ALA A 345 -10.17 -4.93 -1.49
N ASN A 346 -11.13 -5.85 -1.55
CA ASN A 346 -11.24 -6.82 -2.64
C ASN A 346 -11.54 -6.17 -4.00
N VAL A 347 -12.38 -5.13 -4.03
CA VAL A 347 -12.64 -4.35 -5.26
C VAL A 347 -11.35 -3.68 -5.76
N SER A 348 -10.55 -3.12 -4.85
CA SER A 348 -9.23 -2.58 -5.19
C SER A 348 -8.28 -3.67 -5.71
N ASN A 349 -8.17 -4.80 -5.01
CA ASN A 349 -7.33 -5.93 -5.44
C ASN A 349 -7.74 -6.48 -6.81
N PHE A 350 -9.04 -6.56 -7.10
CA PHE A 350 -9.50 -6.98 -8.42
C PHE A 350 -8.93 -6.10 -9.52
N THR A 351 -8.99 -4.77 -9.37
CA THR A 351 -8.43 -3.85 -10.36
C THR A 351 -6.91 -3.95 -10.47
N LEU A 352 -6.23 -4.17 -9.35
CA LEU A 352 -4.79 -4.38 -9.31
C LEU A 352 -4.39 -5.69 -10.01
N PHE A 353 -5.13 -6.79 -9.80
CA PHE A 353 -4.87 -8.06 -10.46
C PHE A 353 -5.04 -7.99 -11.98
N VAL A 354 -6.03 -7.24 -12.46
CA VAL A 354 -6.18 -7.00 -13.90
C VAL A 354 -4.98 -6.22 -14.44
N THR A 355 -4.53 -5.18 -13.73
CA THR A 355 -3.31 -4.44 -14.09
C THR A 355 -2.08 -5.35 -14.11
N PHE A 356 -1.89 -6.17 -13.09
CA PHE A 356 -0.75 -7.09 -13.00
C PHE A 356 -0.80 -8.18 -14.06
N LEU A 357 -1.98 -8.66 -14.44
CA LEU A 357 -2.12 -9.57 -15.58
C LEU A 357 -1.57 -8.94 -16.86
N VAL A 358 -1.88 -7.66 -17.11
CA VAL A 358 -1.37 -6.92 -18.27
C VAL A 358 0.14 -6.71 -18.18
N VAL A 359 0.67 -6.34 -17.02
CA VAL A 359 2.12 -6.16 -16.82
C VAL A 359 2.87 -7.49 -17.02
N ASN A 360 2.37 -8.58 -16.45
CA ASN A 360 2.95 -9.92 -16.64
C ASN A 360 2.91 -10.34 -18.12
N ALA A 361 1.80 -10.08 -18.82
CA ALA A 361 1.69 -10.33 -20.25
C ALA A 361 2.66 -9.44 -21.07
N ALA A 362 2.86 -8.18 -20.65
CA ALA A 362 3.78 -7.26 -21.31
C ALA A 362 5.22 -7.80 -21.30
N VAL A 363 5.68 -8.38 -20.18
CA VAL A 363 7.01 -9.03 -20.13
C VAL A 363 7.12 -10.16 -21.12
N ILE A 364 6.10 -11.01 -21.22
CA ILE A 364 6.09 -12.16 -22.12
C ILE A 364 6.10 -11.71 -23.58
N ILE A 365 5.38 -10.64 -23.92
CA ILE A 365 5.30 -10.09 -25.27
C ILE A 365 6.60 -9.41 -25.69
N LEU A 366 7.29 -8.76 -24.75
CA LEU A 366 8.53 -8.01 -25.00
C LEU A 366 9.79 -8.89 -25.01
N ARG A 367 9.67 -10.18 -24.71
CA ARG A 367 10.73 -11.19 -24.84
C ARG A 367 10.76 -11.81 -26.24
#